data_AF-A0A538ECS2-F1
#
_entry.id   AF-A0A538ECS2-F1
#
_cell.length_a   1.000
_cell.length_b   1.000
_cell.length_c   1.000
_cell.angle_alpha   90.00
_cell.angle_beta   90.00
_cell.angle_gamma   90.00
#
_symmetry.space_group_name_H-M   'P 1'
#
loop_
_entity.id
_entity.type
_entity.pdbx_description
1 polymer ?
#
loop_
_entity_poly.entity_id
_entity_poly.type
_entity_poly.pdbx_seq_one_letter_code
_entity_poly.pdbx_strand_id
1 'polypeptide(L)'
;MRPAAVAGRAGAVARRTPDASGYRGRDGDRDRRLDLGRAAEEGAGRPRHDARADAGGRAAARRGEDRPADRYGASRKLLAGGAQRVGDRPHHLPGDARAWTAPRLHRPEVVDHARPAREPSHDLERAHPRPARRRRQDADRHLARGSPRRLIRPRAVVVVTGSELVRGDRRDLNGPFLAGELVRRGIEPARILIVGDREDELAGALGEGLRADLCVVSGGLGPTHDDRTVELVARAAGAGLRVDEDLHRQIGDISRAFAQRMNRPYVDFEQGVRKQATIPEGAVSLGLAGTAPGLVLEAGEGVVVVLPGPPGELQRLWREAVEAEPVRRVFARAQPPDVRLLRFFGASESAVAKALADAGGDGDGVEATICARDFEIHVDMYVQPGAEARADELVSGLAAPLERYLFSRDDRRVEELALDLCRARGLTLATAESCTGGMVAERLTSVPGSSQVFLGGIVAYADEVKAAELGVSPELLERHGAVSAETAAAMAAGARQRLGADVAIAVTGIAGPGGGSEEKPVGLVYLHAEGPFGSRSADFVFPGDREGIRRRAAITALHLVRRLLAHRRDEPA
;
A
#
# COMPACT_ATOMS: atom_id res chain seq x y z
N MET A 1 31.13 74.05 -18.88
CA MET A 1 29.95 74.59 -19.59
C MET A 1 28.71 73.82 -19.12
N ARG A 2 27.80 74.49 -18.43
CA ARG A 2 26.45 74.06 -18.04
C ARG A 2 25.45 74.74 -19.01
N PRO A 3 24.11 74.50 -18.95
CA PRO A 3 23.34 73.27 -18.72
C PRO A 3 21.99 73.25 -19.52
N ALA A 4 21.15 72.21 -19.30
CA ALA A 4 19.73 72.32 -18.86
C ALA A 4 19.04 70.94 -18.95
N ALA A 5 18.07 70.51 -18.14
CA ALA A 5 17.57 70.77 -16.77
C ALA A 5 16.45 69.70 -16.53
N VAL A 6 16.45 68.93 -15.42
CA VAL A 6 15.50 69.00 -14.26
C VAL A 6 14.08 68.43 -14.56
N ALA A 7 13.35 67.61 -13.80
CA ALA A 7 13.29 67.02 -12.42
C ALA A 7 12.38 65.75 -12.51
N GLY A 8 12.25 64.80 -11.57
CA GLY A 8 12.62 64.69 -10.17
C GLY A 8 11.38 64.59 -9.23
N ARG A 9 11.27 63.44 -8.51
CA ARG A 9 10.48 63.11 -7.28
C ARG A 9 9.09 62.45 -7.47
N ALA A 10 8.56 61.55 -6.62
CA ALA A 10 8.96 60.68 -5.50
C ALA A 10 7.80 60.60 -4.47
N GLY A 11 7.56 59.41 -3.92
CA GLY A 11 6.79 59.14 -2.68
C GLY A 11 5.31 58.82 -2.88
N ALA A 12 4.60 58.09 -2.01
CA ALA A 12 4.89 57.25 -0.85
C ALA A 12 3.53 56.64 -0.41
N VAL A 13 3.54 55.41 0.12
CA VAL A 13 2.69 54.85 1.20
C VAL A 13 1.19 55.25 1.30
N ALA A 14 0.28 54.27 1.23
CA ALA A 14 -0.80 54.09 2.22
C ALA A 14 -1.59 52.78 2.03
N ARG A 15 -1.78 52.07 3.16
CA ARG A 15 -2.75 50.99 3.37
C ARG A 15 -4.19 51.52 3.28
N ARG A 16 -5.15 50.69 2.83
CA ARG A 16 -6.49 50.53 3.43
C ARG A 16 -7.30 49.44 2.70
N THR A 17 -7.84 48.52 3.49
CA THR A 17 -9.04 47.71 3.19
C THR A 17 -10.25 48.63 2.93
N PRO A 18 -11.31 48.11 2.28
CA PRO A 18 -12.50 47.86 3.10
C PRO A 18 -13.28 46.59 2.78
N ASP A 19 -14.19 46.39 3.72
CA ASP A 19 -15.11 45.33 4.09
C ASP A 19 -16.25 45.05 3.08
N ALA A 20 -16.96 43.96 3.39
CA ALA A 20 -18.16 43.42 2.79
C ALA A 20 -19.37 44.38 2.75
N SER A 21 -20.28 44.16 1.79
CA SER A 21 -21.70 43.83 2.02
C SER A 21 -22.59 44.08 0.79
N GLY A 22 -23.44 43.09 0.50
CA GLY A 22 -24.85 43.26 0.11
C GLY A 22 -25.18 43.70 -1.32
N TYR A 23 -25.82 42.81 -2.09
CA TYR A 23 -27.08 43.15 -2.76
C TYR A 23 -27.94 41.89 -3.01
N ARG A 24 -29.18 41.95 -2.52
CA ARG A 24 -30.28 40.98 -2.69
C ARG A 24 -31.10 41.32 -3.94
N GLY A 25 -31.59 40.28 -4.62
CA GLY A 25 -33.03 39.99 -4.70
C GLY A 25 -33.86 40.57 -5.87
N ARG A 26 -34.40 39.65 -6.68
CA ARG A 26 -35.84 39.39 -7.02
C ARG A 26 -35.86 38.42 -8.20
N ASP A 27 -36.69 37.39 -8.38
CA ASP A 27 -37.90 36.77 -7.77
C ASP A 27 -38.88 36.46 -8.93
N GLY A 28 -39.56 35.31 -8.84
CA GLY A 28 -40.64 34.84 -9.72
C GLY A 28 -40.42 33.37 -10.14
N ASP A 29 -40.51 32.38 -9.26
CA ASP A 29 -41.70 31.81 -8.60
C ASP A 29 -42.62 31.00 -9.55
N ARG A 30 -42.70 29.67 -9.30
CA ARG A 30 -43.95 28.91 -9.12
C ARG A 30 -43.69 27.43 -8.79
N ASP A 31 -43.78 27.17 -7.49
CA ASP A 31 -44.48 26.09 -6.79
C ASP A 31 -45.05 24.86 -7.53
N ARG A 32 -44.83 23.68 -6.92
CA ARG A 32 -45.82 22.58 -6.81
C ARG A 32 -45.36 21.52 -5.79
N ARG A 33 -46.02 21.47 -4.64
CA ARG A 33 -46.13 20.29 -3.76
C ARG A 33 -47.62 19.98 -3.49
N LEU A 34 -47.92 18.68 -3.60
CA LEU A 34 -48.92 17.88 -2.88
C LEU A 34 -50.39 18.29 -2.95
N ASP A 35 -51.21 17.36 -3.47
CA ASP A 35 -52.61 17.25 -3.06
C ASP A 35 -53.04 15.78 -2.92
N LEU A 36 -53.87 15.54 -1.91
CA LEU A 36 -54.46 14.27 -1.49
C LEU A 36 -55.79 14.04 -2.23
N GLY A 37 -56.13 12.78 -2.53
CA GLY A 37 -57.46 12.39 -3.03
C GLY A 37 -57.83 10.97 -2.63
N ARG A 38 -58.84 10.85 -1.75
CA ARG A 38 -59.52 9.62 -1.30
C ARG A 38 -60.60 9.15 -2.28
N ALA A 39 -60.85 7.83 -2.30
CA ALA A 39 -62.16 7.14 -2.38
C ALA A 39 -61.95 5.70 -1.81
N ALA A 40 -62.48 5.30 -0.65
CA ALA A 40 -63.83 4.72 -0.35
C ALA A 40 -64.01 3.32 -1.02
N GLU A 41 -64.41 2.20 -0.40
CA GLU A 41 -65.30 1.83 0.73
C GLU A 41 -64.89 0.44 1.31
N GLU A 42 -64.88 0.24 2.64
CA GLU A 42 -65.81 -0.56 3.48
C GLU A 42 -65.49 -2.05 3.69
N GLY A 43 -65.57 -2.50 4.96
CA GLY A 43 -65.49 -3.92 5.34
C GLY A 43 -64.94 -4.17 6.75
N ALA A 44 -65.74 -3.83 7.78
CA ALA A 44 -65.47 -4.07 9.20
C ALA A 44 -65.38 -5.56 9.58
N GLY A 45 -64.63 -5.91 10.63
CA GLY A 45 -64.78 -7.21 11.32
C GLY A 45 -63.57 -7.71 12.11
N ARG A 46 -63.39 -7.22 13.33
CA ARG A 46 -62.75 -7.95 14.45
C ARG A 46 -63.89 -8.49 15.36
N PRO A 47 -63.67 -9.38 16.35
CA PRO A 47 -62.51 -10.24 16.68
C PRO A 47 -62.89 -11.65 17.25
N ARG A 48 -61.87 -12.37 17.76
CA ARG A 48 -61.81 -13.15 19.03
C ARG A 48 -61.76 -14.70 19.02
N HIS A 49 -60.73 -15.14 19.76
CA HIS A 49 -60.64 -16.22 20.76
C HIS A 49 -60.29 -17.67 20.37
N ASP A 50 -59.17 -18.08 20.97
CA ASP A 50 -58.88 -19.27 21.78
C ASP A 50 -59.09 -20.68 21.23
N ALA A 51 -58.01 -21.45 21.27
CA ALA A 51 -57.73 -22.51 22.26
C ALA A 51 -56.68 -23.46 21.64
N ARG A 52 -55.53 -23.69 22.27
CA ARG A 52 -55.25 -24.81 23.21
C ARG A 52 -55.69 -26.17 22.64
N ALA A 53 -54.95 -27.25 22.69
CA ALA A 53 -53.66 -27.61 23.28
C ALA A 53 -53.34 -29.04 22.80
N ASP A 54 -52.18 -29.53 23.23
CA ASP A 54 -51.81 -30.93 23.41
C ASP A 54 -51.48 -31.78 22.17
N ALA A 55 -50.63 -32.79 22.25
CA ALA A 55 -49.51 -33.14 23.13
C ALA A 55 -48.97 -34.45 22.56
N GLY A 56 -47.72 -34.78 22.87
CA GLY A 56 -47.39 -36.18 23.14
C GLY A 56 -46.37 -36.87 22.23
N GLY A 57 -45.31 -37.35 22.89
CA GLY A 57 -44.71 -38.67 22.63
C GLY A 57 -43.47 -38.65 21.74
N ARG A 58 -42.26 -38.57 22.30
CA ARG A 58 -41.42 -39.67 22.86
C ARG A 58 -40.73 -40.57 21.82
N ALA A 59 -39.41 -40.44 21.82
CA ALA A 59 -38.40 -41.47 22.08
C ALA A 59 -37.89 -42.42 20.96
N ALA A 60 -36.54 -42.43 20.90
CA ALA A 60 -35.64 -43.58 20.81
C ALA A 60 -35.26 -44.19 19.44
N ALA A 61 -34.02 -43.87 19.05
CA ALA A 61 -32.91 -44.78 18.76
C ALA A 61 -33.12 -46.04 17.89
N ARG A 62 -32.36 -46.14 16.77
CA ARG A 62 -31.17 -47.01 16.59
C ARG A 62 -30.81 -47.16 15.10
N ARG A 63 -29.49 -47.08 14.86
CA ARG A 63 -28.61 -47.81 13.90
C ARG A 63 -29.17 -48.38 12.59
N GLY A 64 -28.40 -48.19 11.52
CA GLY A 64 -28.38 -49.10 10.37
C GLY A 64 -27.76 -48.48 9.12
N GLU A 65 -26.53 -48.87 8.81
CA GLU A 65 -25.86 -48.66 7.51
C GLU A 65 -26.62 -49.35 6.38
N ASP A 66 -26.67 -48.73 5.19
CA ASP A 66 -26.20 -49.29 3.90
C ASP A 66 -26.86 -48.59 2.69
N ARG A 67 -25.98 -48.20 1.75
CA ARG A 67 -26.26 -47.74 0.38
C ARG A 67 -26.40 -48.97 -0.55
N PRO A 68 -26.60 -48.83 -1.88
CA PRO A 68 -27.50 -47.95 -2.66
C PRO A 68 -28.23 -48.76 -3.79
N ALA A 69 -29.20 -48.14 -4.50
CA ALA A 69 -29.36 -48.24 -5.98
C ALA A 69 -30.70 -47.65 -6.50
N ASP A 70 -30.54 -46.69 -7.43
CA ASP A 70 -31.19 -46.52 -8.73
C ASP A 70 -32.72 -46.28 -8.94
N ARG A 71 -32.93 -45.15 -9.67
CA ARG A 71 -33.80 -44.89 -10.84
C ARG A 71 -35.25 -44.45 -10.65
N TYR A 72 -35.56 -43.27 -11.20
CA TYR A 72 -36.46 -42.96 -12.35
C TYR A 72 -36.54 -41.41 -12.45
N GLY A 73 -36.52 -40.70 -13.59
CA GLY A 73 -36.46 -41.01 -15.03
C GLY A 73 -35.74 -39.85 -15.78
N ALA A 74 -35.10 -40.08 -16.93
CA ALA A 74 -35.70 -40.20 -18.28
C ALA A 74 -36.29 -38.84 -18.77
N SER A 75 -35.98 -38.24 -19.92
CA SER A 75 -35.27 -38.55 -21.18
C SER A 75 -35.01 -37.18 -21.89
N ARG A 76 -34.22 -36.96 -22.94
CA ARG A 76 -33.97 -37.68 -24.20
C ARG A 76 -32.82 -36.97 -24.96
N LYS A 77 -31.84 -37.72 -25.47
CA LYS A 77 -30.94 -37.31 -26.57
C LYS A 77 -31.58 -37.70 -27.91
N LEU A 78 -31.24 -37.01 -29.00
CA LEU A 78 -31.08 -37.60 -30.33
C LEU A 78 -30.00 -36.85 -31.13
N LEU A 79 -29.35 -37.61 -32.02
CA LEU A 79 -28.04 -37.42 -32.63
C LEU A 79 -28.10 -36.72 -34.01
N ALA A 80 -26.97 -36.07 -34.34
CA ALA A 80 -26.22 -36.07 -35.61
C ALA A 80 -26.92 -35.95 -36.99
N GLY A 81 -26.35 -35.08 -37.83
CA GLY A 81 -26.30 -35.26 -39.29
C GLY A 81 -26.22 -33.96 -40.09
N GLY A 82 -25.16 -33.79 -40.90
CA GLY A 82 -25.18 -32.87 -42.04
C GLY A 82 -23.85 -32.17 -42.34
N ALA A 83 -22.97 -32.85 -43.10
CA ALA A 83 -21.89 -32.19 -43.83
C ALA A 83 -22.45 -31.55 -45.12
N GLN A 84 -22.05 -30.33 -45.43
CA GLN A 84 -22.13 -29.74 -46.77
C GLN A 84 -20.85 -28.98 -47.08
N ARG A 85 -20.43 -29.11 -48.35
CA ARG A 85 -19.14 -28.71 -48.90
C ARG A 85 -19.38 -27.77 -50.09
N VAL A 86 -18.44 -26.85 -50.27
CA VAL A 86 -18.06 -26.08 -51.49
C VAL A 86 -18.80 -24.77 -51.79
N GLY A 87 -18.01 -23.69 -51.83
CA GLY A 87 -18.28 -22.43 -52.52
C GLY A 87 -17.02 -21.55 -52.54
N ASP A 88 -16.49 -21.31 -53.73
CA ASP A 88 -15.13 -20.87 -54.07
C ASP A 88 -14.99 -19.33 -54.22
N ARG A 89 -13.77 -18.80 -53.96
CA ARG A 89 -13.09 -17.58 -54.53
C ARG A 89 -13.39 -16.15 -54.01
N PRO A 90 -12.50 -15.15 -54.25
CA PRO A 90 -11.03 -15.17 -54.40
C PRO A 90 -10.27 -14.05 -53.64
N HIS A 91 -8.95 -14.19 -53.64
CA HIS A 91 -7.92 -13.22 -53.25
C HIS A 91 -8.00 -11.87 -53.96
N HIS A 92 -7.66 -10.79 -53.25
CA HIS A 92 -6.85 -9.67 -53.78
C HIS A 92 -6.05 -9.00 -52.65
N LEU A 93 -4.73 -9.10 -52.75
CA LEU A 93 -3.74 -8.21 -52.12
C LEU A 93 -3.59 -6.96 -52.99
N PRO A 94 -3.13 -5.85 -52.40
CA PRO A 94 -1.91 -5.24 -52.90
C PRO A 94 -0.89 -5.08 -51.77
N GLY A 95 0.31 -5.58 -52.03
CA GLY A 95 1.48 -5.27 -51.23
C GLY A 95 2.02 -3.89 -51.54
N ASP A 96 2.67 -3.30 -50.54
CA ASP A 96 3.84 -2.47 -50.74
C ASP A 96 4.80 -2.72 -49.57
N ALA A 97 5.76 -3.61 -49.81
CA ALA A 97 6.88 -3.86 -48.93
C ALA A 97 7.88 -2.72 -49.11
N ARG A 98 8.02 -1.87 -48.09
CA ARG A 98 9.24 -1.06 -47.91
C ARG A 98 10.09 -1.69 -46.80
N ALA A 99 11.33 -1.93 -47.18
CA ALA A 99 12.36 -2.63 -46.45
C ALA A 99 12.52 -2.13 -45.01
N TRP A 100 12.43 -3.06 -44.06
CA TRP A 100 12.87 -2.84 -42.69
C TRP A 100 14.36 -3.11 -42.60
N THR A 101 15.14 -2.05 -42.36
CA THR A 101 16.54 -2.15 -41.94
C THR A 101 16.62 -2.74 -40.55
N ALA A 102 17.37 -3.83 -40.41
CA ALA A 102 17.62 -4.53 -39.15
C ALA A 102 18.19 -3.59 -38.07
N PRO A 103 17.67 -3.59 -36.84
CA PRO A 103 18.33 -2.94 -35.71
C PRO A 103 19.55 -3.77 -35.30
N ARG A 104 20.68 -3.09 -35.15
CA ARG A 104 21.94 -3.66 -34.64
C ARG A 104 21.72 -4.19 -33.23
N LEU A 105 22.02 -5.47 -33.00
CA LEU A 105 22.20 -6.08 -31.69
C LEU A 105 23.35 -5.38 -30.96
N HIS A 106 23.05 -4.36 -30.16
CA HIS A 106 23.98 -3.90 -29.13
C HIS A 106 23.86 -4.85 -27.95
N ARG A 107 24.82 -5.78 -27.82
CA ARG A 107 25.12 -6.44 -26.55
C ARG A 107 25.77 -5.41 -25.63
N PRO A 108 25.19 -5.05 -24.47
CA PRO A 108 25.98 -4.48 -23.40
C PRO A 108 26.86 -5.61 -22.84
N GLU A 109 28.10 -5.28 -22.49
CA GLU A 109 29.03 -6.19 -21.84
C GLU A 109 28.39 -6.82 -20.60
N VAL A 110 28.49 -8.15 -20.54
CA VAL A 110 28.07 -8.97 -19.40
C VAL A 110 28.93 -8.58 -18.20
N VAL A 111 28.34 -7.91 -17.22
CA VAL A 111 28.94 -7.79 -15.89
C VAL A 111 28.71 -9.12 -15.20
N ASP A 112 29.78 -9.90 -15.11
CA ASP A 112 29.84 -11.17 -14.40
C ASP A 112 29.52 -10.96 -12.91
N HIS A 113 28.34 -11.41 -12.49
CA HIS A 113 27.94 -11.48 -11.10
C HIS A 113 27.80 -12.94 -10.68
N ALA A 114 28.92 -13.65 -10.56
CA ALA A 114 28.95 -14.94 -9.85
C ALA A 114 30.33 -15.22 -9.23
N ARG A 115 30.45 -14.97 -7.91
CA ARG A 115 31.24 -15.81 -6.98
C ARG A 115 30.91 -15.46 -5.53
N PRO A 116 30.37 -16.38 -4.72
CA PRO A 116 30.36 -16.22 -3.27
C PRO A 116 31.79 -16.43 -2.75
N ALA A 117 32.27 -15.49 -1.93
CA ALA A 117 33.54 -15.61 -1.24
C ALA A 117 33.51 -16.81 -0.28
N ARG A 118 34.51 -17.69 -0.39
CA ARG A 118 34.79 -18.71 0.61
C ARG A 118 35.39 -18.04 1.84
N GLU A 119 34.78 -18.23 3.00
CA GLU A 119 35.39 -17.90 4.30
C GLU A 119 36.59 -18.82 4.56
N PRO A 120 37.74 -18.31 5.04
CA PRO A 120 38.81 -19.15 5.52
C PRO A 120 38.53 -19.64 6.94
N SER A 121 38.51 -20.97 7.10
CA SER A 121 38.57 -21.67 8.38
C SER A 121 39.93 -21.47 9.04
N HIS A 122 39.94 -20.93 10.26
CA HIS A 122 41.08 -21.05 11.16
C HIS A 122 40.61 -21.54 12.54
N ASP A 123 40.96 -22.80 12.82
CA ASP A 123 41.05 -23.36 14.17
C ASP A 123 42.06 -22.56 14.99
N LEU A 124 41.68 -22.09 16.18
CA LEU A 124 42.59 -21.99 17.33
C LEU A 124 41.85 -22.13 18.66
N GLU A 125 42.57 -22.73 19.59
CA GLU A 125 42.14 -23.41 20.80
C GLU A 125 41.61 -22.53 21.95
N ARG A 126 40.99 -23.26 22.90
CA ARG A 126 40.48 -22.88 24.22
C ARG A 126 41.43 -22.00 25.04
N ALA A 127 40.86 -21.03 25.75
CA ALA A 127 41.14 -20.80 27.18
C ALA A 127 40.05 -19.90 27.82
N HIS A 128 39.38 -20.40 28.86
CA HIS A 128 38.55 -19.60 29.78
C HIS A 128 39.42 -18.76 30.72
N PRO A 129 38.94 -17.58 31.14
CA PRO A 129 38.78 -17.36 32.58
C PRO A 129 37.47 -16.66 32.99
N ARG A 130 37.11 -16.88 34.27
CA ARG A 130 35.87 -16.55 34.99
C ARG A 130 35.53 -15.05 35.05
N PRO A 131 34.25 -14.66 35.25
CA PRO A 131 33.87 -13.25 35.42
C PRO A 131 34.04 -12.79 36.88
N ALA A 132 34.76 -11.69 37.07
CA ALA A 132 34.78 -10.93 38.32
C ALA A 132 33.72 -9.81 38.26
N ARG A 133 32.79 -9.83 39.21
CA ARG A 133 31.86 -8.74 39.52
C ARG A 133 32.64 -7.44 39.78
N ARG A 134 32.23 -6.31 39.19
CA ARG A 134 32.32 -4.99 39.84
C ARG A 134 31.37 -3.96 39.22
N ARG A 135 30.69 -3.27 40.14
CA ARG A 135 29.75 -2.16 39.99
C ARG A 135 30.33 -1.01 39.16
N ARG A 136 29.50 -0.40 38.30
CA ARG A 136 29.52 1.03 37.98
C ARG A 136 28.09 1.53 37.74
N GLN A 137 27.45 1.94 38.82
CA GLN A 137 26.47 3.03 38.80
C GLN A 137 27.24 4.34 39.01
N ASP A 138 26.68 5.44 38.50
CA ASP A 138 27.10 6.83 38.69
C ASP A 138 28.31 7.32 37.88
N ALA A 139 28.04 7.68 36.62
CA ALA A 139 28.79 8.73 35.92
C ALA A 139 27.99 9.20 34.69
N ASP A 140 26.92 9.96 34.87
CA ASP A 140 26.31 10.76 33.79
C ASP A 140 25.43 11.91 34.33
N ARG A 141 25.97 12.66 35.29
CA ARG A 141 25.47 14.00 35.61
C ARG A 141 26.68 14.84 35.99
N HIS A 142 27.17 15.65 35.05
CA HIS A 142 27.75 16.98 35.25
C HIS A 142 28.63 17.38 34.05
N LEU A 143 28.01 17.71 32.92
CA LEU A 143 28.57 18.63 31.94
C LEU A 143 27.43 19.46 31.33
N ALA A 144 27.12 20.57 31.97
CA ALA A 144 26.28 21.62 31.42
C ALA A 144 27.09 22.91 31.41
N ARG A 145 27.41 23.41 30.21
CA ARG A 145 27.51 24.84 29.85
C ARG A 145 27.90 24.97 28.37
N GLY A 146 26.97 25.48 27.55
CA GLY A 146 27.23 25.95 26.20
C GLY A 146 27.04 24.93 25.07
N SER A 147 25.82 24.43 24.87
CA SER A 147 25.41 23.85 23.58
C SER A 147 24.22 24.63 23.04
N PRO A 148 24.15 24.94 21.74
CA PRO A 148 22.93 25.49 21.14
C PRO A 148 21.78 24.56 21.50
N ARG A 149 20.65 25.12 21.95
CA ARG A 149 19.46 24.36 22.37
C ARG A 149 19.15 23.30 21.30
N ARG A 150 19.51 22.05 21.58
CA ARG A 150 19.13 20.90 20.77
C ARG A 150 17.61 20.93 20.76
N LEU A 151 17.01 21.24 19.61
CA LEU A 151 15.57 21.14 19.43
C LEU A 151 15.21 19.68 19.74
N ILE A 152 14.62 19.43 20.91
CA ILE A 152 14.32 18.07 21.35
C ILE A 152 13.11 17.63 20.52
N ARG A 153 13.35 16.80 19.50
CA ARG A 153 12.27 16.11 18.78
C ARG A 153 11.48 15.30 19.82
N PRO A 154 10.16 15.51 19.96
CA PRO A 154 9.38 14.68 20.87
C PRO A 154 9.52 13.22 20.46
N ARG A 155 9.61 12.34 21.45
CA ARG A 155 9.84 10.91 21.21
C ARG A 155 8.54 10.14 21.38
N ALA A 156 8.32 9.15 20.54
CA ALA A 156 7.19 8.25 20.62
C ALA A 156 7.60 6.80 20.77
N VAL A 157 6.78 6.01 21.46
CA VAL A 157 6.89 4.55 21.49
C VAL A 157 5.59 3.96 20.94
N VAL A 158 5.71 3.03 20.02
CA VAL A 158 4.58 2.27 19.49
C VAL A 158 4.53 0.91 20.17
N VAL A 159 3.40 0.55 20.75
CA VAL A 159 3.15 -0.76 21.37
C VAL A 159 2.06 -1.46 20.57
N VAL A 160 2.36 -2.64 20.05
CA VAL A 160 1.41 -3.48 19.33
C VAL A 160 1.22 -4.76 20.14
N THR A 161 -0.02 -5.07 20.53
CA THR A 161 -0.34 -6.29 21.28
C THR A 161 -1.09 -7.28 20.42
N GLY A 162 -0.71 -8.55 20.55
CA GLY A 162 -1.37 -9.68 19.90
C GLY A 162 -0.49 -10.92 19.96
N SER A 163 -0.96 -11.96 20.65
CA SER A 163 -0.21 -13.21 20.79
C SER A 163 0.05 -13.90 19.43
N GLU A 164 -0.82 -13.70 18.45
CA GLU A 164 -0.65 -14.15 17.07
C GLU A 164 0.45 -13.39 16.30
N LEU A 165 0.76 -12.14 16.70
CA LEU A 165 1.85 -11.36 16.12
C LEU A 165 3.19 -11.87 16.62
N VAL A 166 3.31 -12.12 17.93
CA VAL A 166 4.53 -12.68 18.54
C VAL A 166 4.81 -14.10 18.06
N ARG A 167 3.77 -14.91 17.84
CA ARG A 167 3.89 -16.27 17.28
C ARG A 167 4.19 -16.28 15.78
N GLY A 168 4.07 -15.15 15.09
CA GLY A 168 4.29 -15.05 13.65
C GLY A 168 3.13 -15.58 12.78
N ASP A 169 1.97 -15.84 13.38
CA ASP A 169 0.75 -16.27 12.66
C ASP A 169 0.22 -15.14 11.77
N ARG A 170 0.48 -13.88 12.17
CA ARG A 170 0.15 -12.68 11.39
C ARG A 170 1.33 -11.71 11.41
N ARG A 171 1.55 -11.05 10.27
CA ARG A 171 2.51 -9.95 10.17
C ARG A 171 1.89 -8.68 10.74
N ASP A 172 2.65 -7.94 11.55
CA ASP A 172 2.27 -6.61 11.99
C ASP A 172 2.23 -5.63 10.80
N LEU A 173 1.09 -4.95 10.65
CA LEU A 173 0.87 -3.88 9.67
C LEU A 173 0.68 -2.50 10.33
N ASN A 174 0.54 -2.46 11.65
CA ASN A 174 0.21 -1.25 12.41
C ASN A 174 1.46 -0.54 12.90
N GLY A 175 2.44 -1.27 13.44
CA GLY A 175 3.70 -0.69 13.91
C GLY A 175 4.41 0.14 12.83
N PRO A 176 4.70 -0.43 11.64
CA PRO A 176 5.30 0.33 10.54
C PRO A 176 4.45 1.51 10.05
N PHE A 177 3.12 1.36 10.01
CA PHE A 177 2.21 2.45 9.62
C PHE A 177 2.30 3.63 10.60
N LEU A 178 2.18 3.35 11.89
CA LEU A 178 2.24 4.37 12.95
C LEU A 178 3.61 5.05 13.00
N ALA A 179 4.70 4.29 12.91
CA ALA A 179 6.04 4.86 12.86
C ALA A 179 6.21 5.83 11.67
N GLY A 180 5.73 5.46 10.48
CA GLY A 180 5.74 6.33 9.31
C GLY A 180 4.91 7.61 9.50
N GLU A 181 3.73 7.50 10.11
CA GLU A 181 2.86 8.66 10.41
C GLU A 181 3.49 9.62 11.44
N LEU A 182 4.22 9.08 12.42
CA LEU A 182 4.95 9.85 13.43
C LEU A 182 6.13 10.62 12.81
N VAL A 183 6.94 9.94 11.98
CA VAL A 183 8.07 10.55 11.26
C VAL A 183 7.59 11.70 10.38
N ARG A 184 6.50 11.51 9.61
CA ARG A 184 5.90 12.57 8.76
C ARG A 184 5.52 13.82 9.56
N ARG A 185 5.27 13.70 10.86
CA ARG A 185 4.89 14.80 11.75
C ARG A 185 6.06 15.32 12.60
N GLY A 186 7.28 14.83 12.38
CA GLY A 186 8.46 15.27 13.11
C GLY A 186 8.61 14.65 14.49
N ILE A 187 7.89 13.57 14.78
CA ILE A 187 8.02 12.79 16.01
C ILE A 187 8.99 11.65 15.77
N GLU A 188 9.97 11.47 16.67
CA GLU A 188 10.95 10.40 16.59
C GLU A 188 10.34 9.11 17.16
N PRO A 189 10.04 8.07 16.35
CA PRO A 189 9.65 6.78 16.88
C PRO A 189 10.89 6.11 17.50
N ALA A 190 10.98 6.15 18.83
CA ALA A 190 12.10 5.59 19.57
C ALA A 190 12.12 4.07 19.46
N ARG A 191 10.95 3.42 19.54
CA ARG A 191 10.77 1.96 19.50
C ARG A 191 9.40 1.56 18.98
N ILE A 192 9.36 0.36 18.39
CA ILE A 192 8.14 -0.40 18.13
C ILE A 192 8.26 -1.69 18.95
N LEU A 193 7.35 -1.90 19.89
CA LEU A 193 7.30 -3.06 20.77
C LEU A 193 6.12 -3.94 20.34
N ILE A 194 6.39 -5.18 19.93
CA ILE A 194 5.35 -6.19 19.66
C ILE A 194 5.35 -7.15 20.84
N VAL A 195 4.23 -7.23 21.56
CA VAL A 195 4.08 -8.03 22.78
C VAL A 195 2.85 -8.94 22.72
N GLY A 196 2.86 -10.01 23.50
CA GLY A 196 1.70 -10.88 23.65
C GLY A 196 0.64 -10.26 24.56
N ASP A 197 -0.52 -10.91 24.65
CA ASP A 197 -1.66 -10.41 25.45
C ASP A 197 -1.54 -10.73 26.94
N ARG A 198 -0.38 -11.25 27.35
CA ARG A 198 -0.08 -11.50 28.76
C ARG A 198 0.08 -10.18 29.49
N GLU A 199 -0.58 -10.09 30.64
CA GLU A 199 -0.62 -8.86 31.43
C GLU A 199 0.76 -8.32 31.82
N ASP A 200 1.69 -9.19 32.21
CA ASP A 200 3.05 -8.80 32.60
C ASP A 200 3.85 -8.23 31.42
N GLU A 201 3.69 -8.79 30.22
CA GLU A 201 4.35 -8.35 29.00
C GLU A 201 3.81 -6.99 28.53
N LEU A 202 2.48 -6.88 28.43
CA LEU A 202 1.83 -5.64 28.00
C LEU A 202 2.04 -4.51 29.01
N ALA A 203 1.96 -4.78 30.32
CA ALA A 203 2.27 -3.78 31.34
C ALA A 203 3.73 -3.29 31.27
N GLY A 204 4.68 -4.20 30.98
CA GLY A 204 6.08 -3.84 30.78
C GLY A 204 6.27 -2.88 29.59
N ALA A 205 5.66 -3.21 28.45
CA ALA A 205 5.73 -2.36 27.25
C ALA A 205 5.05 -1.00 27.44
N LEU A 206 3.88 -0.96 28.10
CA LEU A 206 3.20 0.28 28.45
C LEU A 206 4.05 1.15 29.39
N GLY A 207 4.72 0.53 30.37
CA GLY A 207 5.62 1.25 31.27
C GLY A 207 6.83 1.88 30.58
N GLU A 208 7.31 1.27 29.49
CA GLU A 208 8.32 1.89 28.62
C GLU A 208 7.71 3.02 27.77
N GLY A 209 6.55 2.77 27.16
CA GLY A 209 5.92 3.75 26.28
C GLY A 209 5.46 5.03 26.99
N LEU A 210 4.99 4.91 28.22
CA LEU A 210 4.57 6.04 29.06
C LEU A 210 5.71 6.97 29.51
N ARG A 211 6.97 6.57 29.30
CA ARG A 211 8.13 7.45 29.54
C ARG A 211 8.44 8.35 28.34
N ALA A 212 7.76 8.13 27.21
CA ALA A 212 7.90 8.95 26.01
C ALA A 212 6.91 10.12 26.02
N ASP A 213 7.10 11.10 25.13
CA ASP A 213 6.14 12.20 24.95
C ASP A 213 4.79 11.69 24.41
N LEU A 214 4.82 10.59 23.64
CA LEU A 214 3.67 9.95 23.04
C LEU A 214 3.80 8.42 23.05
N CYS A 215 2.83 7.73 23.63
CA CYS A 215 2.70 6.28 23.54
C CYS A 215 1.52 5.95 22.63
N VAL A 216 1.73 5.21 21.54
CA VAL A 216 0.65 4.75 20.66
C VAL A 216 0.50 3.25 20.79
N VAL A 217 -0.65 2.80 21.29
CA VAL A 217 -0.96 1.40 21.55
C VAL A 217 -1.96 0.90 20.53
N SER A 218 -1.73 -0.28 19.97
CA SER A 218 -2.58 -0.94 18.98
C SER A 218 -2.93 -2.36 19.42
N GLY A 219 -4.23 -2.67 19.51
CA GLY A 219 -4.73 -4.01 19.80
C GLY A 219 -5.21 -4.19 21.25
N GLY A 220 -5.81 -5.36 21.53
CA GLY A 220 -6.31 -5.72 22.87
C GLY A 220 -7.53 -4.89 23.34
N LEU A 221 -8.38 -4.45 22.39
CA LEU A 221 -9.59 -3.66 22.63
C LEU A 221 -10.90 -4.39 22.29
N GLY A 222 -10.81 -5.67 21.96
CA GLY A 222 -11.98 -6.49 21.73
C GLY A 222 -12.78 -6.75 23.03
N PRO A 223 -13.87 -7.52 22.90
CA PRO A 223 -14.75 -7.84 24.02
C PRO A 223 -14.26 -9.02 24.88
N THR A 224 -13.17 -9.71 24.52
CA THR A 224 -12.77 -10.97 25.16
C THR A 224 -11.85 -10.74 26.37
N HIS A 225 -11.55 -11.79 27.14
CA HIS A 225 -10.86 -11.68 28.44
C HIS A 225 -9.35 -11.41 28.32
N ASP A 226 -8.79 -11.69 27.15
CA ASP A 226 -7.42 -11.42 26.71
C ASP A 226 -7.24 -9.97 26.22
N ASP A 227 -8.32 -9.26 25.88
CA ASP A 227 -8.28 -7.83 25.57
C ASP A 227 -8.10 -6.99 26.85
N ARG A 228 -6.86 -6.71 27.25
CA ARG A 228 -6.56 -6.03 28.52
C ARG A 228 -6.00 -4.62 28.38
N THR A 229 -5.96 -4.09 27.15
CA THR A 229 -5.21 -2.85 26.88
C THR A 229 -5.77 -1.66 27.66
N VAL A 230 -7.10 -1.51 27.73
CA VAL A 230 -7.73 -0.38 28.42
C VAL A 230 -7.45 -0.42 29.92
N GLU A 231 -7.62 -1.58 30.55
CA GLU A 231 -7.41 -1.74 32.00
C GLU A 231 -5.94 -1.48 32.37
N LEU A 232 -5.01 -1.96 31.54
CA LEU A 232 -3.58 -1.78 31.78
C LEU A 232 -3.09 -0.37 31.50
N VAL A 233 -3.62 0.32 30.49
CA VAL A 233 -3.36 1.74 30.25
C VAL A 233 -3.88 2.57 31.41
N ALA A 234 -5.11 2.34 31.88
CA ALA A 234 -5.66 3.05 33.04
C ALA A 234 -4.77 2.88 34.27
N ARG A 235 -4.38 1.63 34.58
CA ARG A 235 -3.49 1.33 35.72
C ARG A 235 -2.14 2.02 35.58
N ALA A 236 -1.53 1.97 34.40
CA ALA A 236 -0.21 2.54 34.17
C ALA A 236 -0.22 4.08 34.16
N ALA A 237 -1.34 4.70 33.77
CA ALA A 237 -1.57 6.14 33.85
C ALA A 237 -2.04 6.61 35.24
N GLY A 238 -2.38 5.69 36.16
CA GLY A 238 -2.92 6.02 37.48
C GLY A 238 -4.37 6.51 37.46
N ALA A 239 -5.14 6.16 36.43
CA ALA A 239 -6.53 6.55 36.25
C ALA A 239 -7.52 5.46 36.72
N GLY A 240 -8.70 5.89 37.20
CA GLY A 240 -9.84 5.00 37.41
C GLY A 240 -10.46 4.51 36.10
N LEU A 241 -11.44 3.62 36.18
CA LEU A 241 -12.24 3.17 35.03
C LEU A 241 -13.70 3.60 35.21
N ARG A 242 -14.31 4.09 34.14
CA ARG A 242 -15.74 4.43 34.09
C ARG A 242 -16.40 3.85 32.84
N VAL A 243 -17.69 3.54 32.93
CA VAL A 243 -18.49 3.27 31.74
C VAL A 243 -18.84 4.60 31.08
N ASP A 244 -18.59 4.70 29.78
CA ASP A 244 -19.05 5.80 28.96
C ASP A 244 -20.42 5.45 28.36
N GLU A 245 -21.48 6.10 28.84
CA GLU A 245 -22.86 5.76 28.49
C GLU A 245 -23.19 6.01 27.02
N ASP A 246 -22.51 6.97 26.37
CA ASP A 246 -22.72 7.24 24.95
C ASP A 246 -22.02 6.20 24.08
N LEU A 247 -20.79 5.81 24.41
CA LEU A 247 -20.15 4.65 23.77
C LEU A 247 -20.94 3.37 24.02
N HIS A 248 -21.41 3.13 25.24
CA HIS A 248 -22.22 1.96 25.57
C HIS A 248 -23.47 1.86 24.70
N ARG A 249 -24.14 3.00 24.48
CA ARG A 249 -25.31 3.10 23.59
C ARG A 249 -24.93 2.79 22.13
N GLN A 250 -23.90 3.47 21.61
CA GLN A 250 -23.45 3.32 20.21
C GLN A 250 -23.01 1.89 19.90
N ILE A 251 -22.16 1.31 20.76
CA ILE A 251 -21.65 -0.07 20.61
C ILE A 251 -22.81 -1.06 20.76
N GLY A 252 -23.75 -0.78 21.66
CA GLY A 252 -24.96 -1.56 21.85
C GLY A 252 -25.87 -1.58 20.61
N ASP A 253 -26.04 -0.44 19.93
CA ASP A 253 -26.81 -0.34 18.69
C ASP A 253 -26.17 -1.14 17.56
N ILE A 254 -24.84 -1.02 17.39
CA ILE A 254 -24.09 -1.81 16.40
C ILE A 254 -24.23 -3.31 16.69
N SER A 255 -24.06 -3.70 17.95
CA SER A 255 -24.14 -5.10 18.39
C SER A 255 -25.56 -5.67 18.25
N ARG A 256 -26.61 -4.89 18.51
CA ARG A 256 -28.00 -5.28 18.25
C ARG A 256 -28.26 -5.54 16.77
N ALA A 257 -27.84 -4.63 15.89
CA ALA A 257 -27.99 -4.78 14.45
C ALA A 257 -27.24 -6.03 13.93
N PHE A 258 -26.04 -6.28 14.45
CA PHE A 258 -25.28 -7.49 14.13
C PHE A 258 -25.96 -8.76 14.62
N ALA A 259 -26.42 -8.79 15.88
CA ALA A 259 -27.11 -9.93 16.48
C ALA A 259 -28.38 -10.31 15.68
N GLN A 260 -29.17 -9.32 15.28
CA GLN A 260 -30.34 -9.53 14.42
C GLN A 260 -29.96 -10.14 13.07
N ARG A 261 -28.93 -9.59 12.40
CA ARG A 261 -28.47 -10.09 11.10
C ARG A 261 -27.92 -11.52 11.17
N MET A 262 -27.34 -11.90 12.30
CA MET A 262 -26.77 -13.24 12.53
C MET A 262 -27.74 -14.22 13.21
N ASN A 263 -28.98 -13.80 13.49
CA ASN A 263 -29.97 -14.56 14.25
C ASN A 263 -29.42 -15.08 15.60
N ARG A 264 -28.75 -14.19 16.34
CA ARG A 264 -28.17 -14.46 17.66
C ARG A 264 -28.87 -13.61 18.74
N PRO A 265 -28.96 -14.11 19.98
CA PRO A 265 -29.53 -13.32 21.07
C PRO A 265 -28.54 -12.21 21.48
N TYR A 266 -29.06 -11.00 21.75
CA TYR A 266 -28.22 -9.85 22.11
C TYR A 266 -27.46 -10.03 23.44
N VAL A 267 -27.99 -10.85 24.35
CA VAL A 267 -27.38 -11.14 25.66
C VAL A 267 -25.94 -11.68 25.54
N ASP A 268 -25.62 -12.36 24.43
CA ASP A 268 -24.27 -12.88 24.15
C ASP A 268 -23.23 -11.75 23.98
N PHE A 269 -23.67 -10.53 23.68
CA PHE A 269 -22.81 -9.38 23.41
C PHE A 269 -22.76 -8.37 24.56
N GLU A 270 -23.72 -8.39 25.48
CA GLU A 270 -23.93 -7.34 26.49
C GLU A 270 -22.70 -7.09 27.38
N GLN A 271 -22.03 -8.17 27.82
CA GLN A 271 -20.79 -8.07 28.58
C GLN A 271 -19.66 -7.43 27.76
N GLY A 272 -19.54 -7.81 26.48
CA GLY A 272 -18.56 -7.25 25.56
C GLY A 272 -18.80 -5.76 25.29
N VAL A 273 -20.06 -5.37 25.09
CA VAL A 273 -20.48 -3.97 24.92
C VAL A 273 -20.09 -3.15 26.14
N ARG A 274 -20.41 -3.62 27.35
CA ARG A 274 -20.03 -2.92 28.60
C ARG A 274 -18.52 -2.81 28.74
N LYS A 275 -17.78 -3.87 28.42
CA LYS A 275 -16.31 -3.85 28.48
C LYS A 275 -15.73 -2.82 27.52
N GLN A 276 -16.14 -2.84 26.25
CA GLN A 276 -15.62 -1.90 25.24
C GLN A 276 -16.05 -0.44 25.50
N ALA A 277 -17.16 -0.23 26.22
CA ALA A 277 -17.59 1.09 26.69
C ALA A 277 -16.93 1.52 28.02
N THR A 278 -16.19 0.65 28.69
CA THR A 278 -15.43 0.99 29.89
C THR A 278 -14.11 1.62 29.47
N ILE A 279 -13.88 2.87 29.87
CA ILE A 279 -12.71 3.65 29.47
C ILE A 279 -12.01 4.26 30.69
N PRO A 280 -10.74 4.67 30.58
CA PRO A 280 -10.04 5.35 31.67
C PRO A 280 -10.70 6.68 31.99
N GLU A 281 -10.78 7.04 33.27
CA GLU A 281 -11.22 8.38 33.67
C GLU A 281 -10.29 9.45 33.08
N GLY A 282 -10.87 10.52 32.55
CA GLY A 282 -10.13 11.56 31.82
C GLY A 282 -9.80 11.23 30.37
N ALA A 283 -10.09 10.02 29.87
CA ALA A 283 -9.90 9.68 28.47
C ALA A 283 -10.92 10.39 27.56
N VAL A 284 -10.43 10.85 26.40
CA VAL A 284 -11.22 11.36 25.29
C VAL A 284 -11.45 10.23 24.28
N SER A 285 -12.70 10.00 23.91
CA SER A 285 -13.05 9.05 22.85
C SER A 285 -12.79 9.64 21.47
N LEU A 286 -12.15 8.85 20.61
CA LEU A 286 -11.94 9.13 19.18
C LEU A 286 -13.09 8.61 18.31
N GLY A 287 -14.12 8.04 18.92
CA GLY A 287 -15.22 7.38 18.22
C GLY A 287 -14.92 5.94 17.82
N LEU A 288 -15.72 5.43 16.89
CA LEU A 288 -15.76 4.02 16.50
C LEU A 288 -15.43 3.84 15.00
N ALA A 289 -14.54 2.90 14.68
CA ALA A 289 -14.35 2.39 13.32
C ALA A 289 -14.77 0.91 13.16
N GLY A 290 -15.10 0.29 14.29
CA GLY A 290 -15.69 -1.02 14.50
C GLY A 290 -16.54 -0.95 15.78
N THR A 291 -16.45 -1.94 16.68
CA THR A 291 -17.06 -1.82 18.03
C THR A 291 -16.09 -1.31 19.10
N ALA A 292 -14.78 -1.46 18.88
CA ALA A 292 -13.76 -0.98 19.80
C ALA A 292 -13.52 0.54 19.60
N PRO A 293 -13.61 1.37 20.66
CA PRO A 293 -13.32 2.79 20.56
C PRO A 293 -11.82 3.07 20.56
N GLY A 294 -11.42 4.09 19.82
CA GLY A 294 -10.10 4.71 20.00
C GLY A 294 -10.14 5.67 21.18
N LEU A 295 -9.05 5.77 21.95
CA LEU A 295 -8.98 6.60 23.15
C LEU A 295 -7.71 7.43 23.17
N VAL A 296 -7.79 8.62 23.75
CA VAL A 296 -6.64 9.46 24.09
C VAL A 296 -6.68 9.80 25.57
N LEU A 297 -5.56 9.63 26.26
CA LEU A 297 -5.44 9.90 27.69
C LEU A 297 -4.13 10.64 27.97
N GLU A 298 -4.19 11.63 28.86
CA GLU A 298 -2.98 12.26 29.41
C GLU A 298 -2.43 11.40 30.55
N ALA A 299 -1.13 11.12 30.51
CA ALA A 299 -0.47 10.30 31.51
C ALA A 299 0.83 10.98 31.97
N GLY A 300 0.74 11.76 33.05
CA GLY A 300 1.84 12.60 33.51
C GLY A 300 2.14 13.73 32.52
N GLU A 301 3.38 13.80 32.04
CA GLU A 301 3.81 14.77 31.02
C GLU A 301 3.63 14.25 29.57
N GLY A 302 3.26 12.97 29.40
CA GLY A 302 3.08 12.33 28.11
C GLY A 302 1.61 12.10 27.75
N VAL A 303 1.39 11.64 26.51
CA VAL A 303 0.06 11.31 25.99
C VAL A 303 0.02 9.84 25.56
N VAL A 304 -1.06 9.14 25.87
CA VAL A 304 -1.33 7.78 25.36
C VAL A 304 -2.47 7.83 24.36
N VAL A 305 -2.27 7.22 23.21
CA VAL A 305 -3.30 6.95 22.21
C VAL A 305 -3.50 5.45 22.14
N VAL A 306 -4.74 4.99 22.26
CA VAL A 306 -5.10 3.57 22.22
C VAL A 306 -6.00 3.32 21.01
N LEU A 307 -5.62 2.37 20.16
CA LEU A 307 -6.23 2.11 18.86
C LEU A 307 -6.54 0.62 18.68
N PRO A 308 -7.55 0.27 17.87
CA PRO A 308 -7.91 -1.13 17.63
C PRO A 308 -6.85 -1.87 16.80
N GLY A 309 -6.86 -3.20 16.87
CA GLY A 309 -5.91 -4.06 16.15
C GLY A 309 -6.12 -4.14 14.64
N PRO A 310 -7.35 -4.21 14.10
CA PRO A 310 -7.55 -4.25 12.65
C PRO A 310 -7.00 -2.99 11.94
N PRO A 311 -6.09 -3.12 10.95
CA PRO A 311 -5.42 -1.96 10.34
C PRO A 311 -6.36 -0.92 9.75
N GLY A 312 -7.43 -1.34 9.07
CA GLY A 312 -8.40 -0.40 8.48
C GLY A 312 -9.21 0.37 9.52
N GLU A 313 -9.40 -0.17 10.73
CA GLU A 313 -10.04 0.54 11.84
C GLU A 313 -9.06 1.50 12.49
N LEU A 314 -7.84 1.03 12.78
CA LEU A 314 -6.76 1.84 13.32
C LEU A 314 -6.48 3.08 12.46
N GLN A 315 -6.32 2.90 11.15
CA GLN A 315 -6.00 4.01 10.24
C GLN A 315 -7.10 5.07 10.17
N ARG A 316 -8.38 4.69 10.37
CA ARG A 316 -9.49 5.65 10.45
C ARG A 316 -9.44 6.43 11.75
N LEU A 317 -9.28 5.76 12.89
CA LEU A 317 -9.22 6.41 14.20
C LEU A 317 -7.93 7.18 14.42
N TRP A 318 -6.84 6.82 13.76
CA TRP A 318 -5.60 7.60 13.77
C TRP A 318 -5.82 9.00 13.23
N ARG A 319 -6.68 9.19 12.21
CA ARG A 319 -7.01 10.52 11.67
C ARG A 319 -7.72 11.40 12.70
N GLU A 320 -8.52 10.80 13.57
CA GLU A 320 -9.14 11.52 14.69
C GLU A 320 -8.13 11.76 15.81
N ALA A 321 -7.26 10.78 16.09
CA ALA A 321 -6.23 10.86 17.12
C ALA A 321 -5.29 12.05 16.91
N VAL A 322 -4.89 12.31 15.67
CA VAL A 322 -3.97 13.41 15.34
C VAL A 322 -4.60 14.79 15.56
N GLU A 323 -5.94 14.88 15.55
CA GLU A 323 -6.70 16.11 15.80
C GLU A 323 -7.08 16.26 17.28
N ALA A 324 -6.90 15.24 18.11
CA ALA A 324 -7.17 15.31 19.54
C ALA A 324 -6.21 16.28 20.24
N GLU A 325 -6.75 17.19 21.06
CA GLU A 325 -5.98 18.29 21.65
C GLU A 325 -4.71 17.84 22.41
N PRO A 326 -4.71 16.77 23.24
CA PRO A 326 -3.48 16.30 23.87
C PRO A 326 -2.39 15.91 22.86
N VAL A 327 -2.76 15.24 21.77
CA VAL A 327 -1.84 14.81 20.72
C VAL A 327 -1.33 16.00 19.91
N ARG A 328 -2.20 16.97 19.58
CA ARG A 328 -1.81 18.22 18.91
C ARG A 328 -0.77 19.00 19.70
N ARG A 329 -0.83 18.99 21.04
CA ARG A 329 0.21 19.61 21.88
C ARG A 329 1.57 18.93 21.76
N VAL A 330 1.60 17.61 21.59
CA VAL A 330 2.86 16.90 21.30
C VAL A 330 3.40 17.32 19.93
N PHE A 331 2.54 17.34 18.91
CA PHE A 331 2.94 17.69 17.54
C PHE A 331 3.33 19.17 17.39
N ALA A 332 2.76 20.08 18.17
CA ALA A 332 3.14 21.49 18.18
C ALA A 332 4.58 21.72 18.66
N ARG A 333 5.16 20.76 19.40
CA ARG A 333 6.58 20.77 19.80
C ARG A 333 7.49 20.17 18.73
N ALA A 334 6.93 19.56 17.70
CA ALA A 334 7.66 18.91 16.62
C ALA A 334 7.81 19.85 15.43
N GLN A 335 8.88 19.63 14.67
CA GLN A 335 9.05 20.19 13.33
C GLN A 335 9.15 19.02 12.37
N PRO A 336 8.19 18.85 11.44
CA PRO A 336 8.31 17.84 10.39
C PRO A 336 9.67 17.96 9.70
N PRO A 337 10.40 16.86 9.51
CA PRO A 337 11.67 16.93 8.82
C PRO A 337 11.40 17.38 7.38
N ASP A 338 12.29 18.21 6.87
CA ASP A 338 12.38 18.34 5.42
C ASP A 338 12.98 17.04 4.88
N VAL A 339 12.43 16.51 3.79
CA VAL A 339 12.83 15.19 3.25
C VAL A 339 13.12 15.33 1.77
N ARG A 340 14.31 14.91 1.34
CA ARG A 340 14.64 14.76 -0.09
C ARG A 340 14.57 13.27 -0.43
N LEU A 341 13.80 12.95 -1.45
CA LEU A 341 13.61 11.57 -1.92
C LEU A 341 14.24 11.42 -3.30
N LEU A 342 14.96 10.33 -3.51
CA LEU A 342 15.45 9.93 -4.84
C LEU A 342 15.12 8.47 -5.07
N ARG A 343 14.62 8.15 -6.26
CA ARG A 343 14.20 6.80 -6.64
C ARG A 343 14.90 6.39 -7.93
N PHE A 344 15.64 5.29 -7.87
CA PHE A 344 16.45 4.79 -8.97
C PHE A 344 15.99 3.42 -9.43
N PHE A 345 16.02 3.17 -10.73
CA PHE A 345 15.76 1.88 -11.34
C PHE A 345 16.87 1.50 -12.33
N GLY A 346 17.48 0.34 -12.10
CA GLY A 346 18.60 -0.18 -12.89
C GLY A 346 19.99 0.22 -12.38
N ALA A 347 20.09 1.04 -11.33
CA ALA A 347 21.33 1.25 -10.59
C ALA A 347 21.51 0.16 -9.53
N SER A 348 22.77 -0.23 -9.26
CA SER A 348 23.08 -1.08 -8.10
C SER A 348 23.14 -0.25 -6.82
N GLU A 349 22.85 -0.89 -5.69
CA GLU A 349 22.97 -0.24 -4.37
C GLU A 349 24.39 0.30 -4.13
N SER A 350 25.42 -0.47 -4.51
CA SER A 350 26.82 -0.04 -4.40
C SER A 350 27.13 1.20 -5.25
N ALA A 351 26.52 1.35 -6.42
CA ALA A 351 26.70 2.54 -7.26
C ALA A 351 26.05 3.78 -6.62
N VAL A 352 24.85 3.63 -6.07
CA VAL A 352 24.14 4.69 -5.34
C VAL A 352 24.90 5.08 -4.07
N ALA A 353 25.36 4.11 -3.28
CA ALA A 353 26.16 4.35 -2.08
C ALA A 353 27.48 5.05 -2.39
N LYS A 354 28.17 4.63 -3.46
CA LYS A 354 29.39 5.29 -3.91
C LYS A 354 29.11 6.74 -4.33
N ALA A 355 28.07 6.99 -5.12
CA ALA A 355 27.72 8.34 -5.55
C ALA A 355 27.34 9.26 -4.37
N LEU A 356 26.67 8.71 -3.34
CA LEU A 356 26.38 9.45 -2.11
C LEU A 356 27.67 9.81 -1.34
N ALA A 357 28.60 8.85 -1.21
CA ALA A 357 29.88 9.08 -0.58
C ALA A 357 30.73 10.12 -1.33
N ASP A 358 30.77 10.04 -2.67
CA ASP A 358 31.49 10.99 -3.52
C ASP A 358 30.87 12.41 -3.45
N ALA A 359 29.56 12.53 -3.18
CA ALA A 359 28.86 13.79 -2.93
C ALA A 359 29.11 14.37 -1.52
N GLY A 360 29.90 13.66 -0.69
CA GLY A 360 30.33 14.08 0.64
C GLY A 360 29.68 13.31 1.79
N GLY A 361 28.84 12.30 1.51
CA GLY A 361 28.22 11.46 2.55
C GLY A 361 27.15 12.16 3.39
N ASP A 362 26.48 11.38 4.24
CA ASP A 362 25.58 11.90 5.27
C ASP A 362 26.36 12.59 6.40
N GLY A 363 25.71 13.51 7.10
CA GLY A 363 26.35 14.42 8.05
C GLY A 363 25.86 15.86 7.93
N ASP A 364 26.37 16.73 8.79
CA ASP A 364 26.08 18.19 8.76
C ASP A 364 24.57 18.53 8.72
N GLY A 365 23.78 17.75 9.46
CA GLY A 365 22.33 17.94 9.56
C GLY A 365 21.51 17.20 8.48
N VAL A 366 22.14 16.38 7.64
CA VAL A 366 21.45 15.50 6.69
C VAL A 366 21.73 14.04 7.02
N GLU A 367 20.68 13.25 7.25
CA GLU A 367 20.77 11.80 7.46
C GLU A 367 20.19 11.08 6.24
N ALA A 368 21.01 10.29 5.54
CA ALA A 368 20.59 9.59 4.33
C ALA A 368 20.45 8.08 4.57
N THR A 369 19.34 7.50 4.12
CA THR A 369 19.10 6.06 4.13
C THR A 369 19.00 5.56 2.70
N ILE A 370 19.74 4.49 2.38
CA ILE A 370 19.65 3.79 1.09
C ILE A 370 18.92 2.45 1.33
N CYS A 371 17.91 2.16 0.52
CA CYS A 371 17.10 0.95 0.65
C CYS A 371 16.82 0.34 -0.73
N ALA A 372 17.15 -0.94 -0.90
CA ALA A 372 16.67 -1.72 -2.05
C ALA A 372 15.26 -2.27 -1.75
N ARG A 373 14.26 -1.86 -2.55
CA ARG A 373 12.86 -2.29 -2.41
C ARG A 373 12.24 -2.46 -3.79
N ASP A 374 11.47 -3.52 -4.01
CA ASP A 374 10.80 -3.78 -5.30
C ASP A 374 11.72 -3.66 -6.53
N PHE A 375 12.99 -4.07 -6.40
CA PHE A 375 13.99 -3.96 -7.49
C PHE A 375 14.34 -2.51 -7.90
N GLU A 376 14.01 -1.55 -7.05
CA GLU A 376 14.40 -0.16 -7.12
C GLU A 376 15.34 0.15 -5.95
N ILE A 377 16.12 1.23 -6.09
CA ILE A 377 16.90 1.78 -4.98
C ILE A 377 16.26 3.11 -4.57
N HIS A 378 15.89 3.20 -3.30
CA HIS A 378 15.28 4.37 -2.70
C HIS A 378 16.31 5.02 -1.79
N VAL A 379 16.50 6.33 -1.97
CA VAL A 379 17.33 7.15 -1.08
C VAL A 379 16.44 8.19 -0.43
N ASP A 380 16.38 8.14 0.90
CA ASP A 380 15.61 9.06 1.72
C ASP A 380 16.58 9.89 2.54
N MET A 381 16.54 11.21 2.40
CA MET A 381 17.40 12.13 3.15
C MET A 381 16.54 12.97 4.10
N TYR A 382 16.73 12.79 5.40
CA TYR A 382 16.11 13.59 6.44
C TYR A 382 16.99 14.81 6.73
N VAL A 383 16.42 15.98 6.54
CA VAL A 383 17.11 17.27 6.61
C VAL A 383 16.70 17.99 7.89
N GLN A 384 17.69 18.32 8.72
CA GLN A 384 17.51 19.16 9.89
C GLN A 384 17.32 20.64 9.47
N PRO A 385 16.55 21.43 10.22
CA PRO A 385 16.41 22.86 9.95
C PRO A 385 17.78 23.55 9.85
N GLY A 386 18.03 24.26 8.75
CA GLY A 386 19.31 24.92 8.47
C GLY A 386 20.32 24.11 7.65
N ALA A 387 20.01 22.85 7.31
CA ALA A 387 20.86 21.98 6.48
C ALA A 387 20.35 21.84 5.03
N GLU A 388 19.42 22.69 4.59
CA GLU A 388 18.74 22.59 3.30
C GLU A 388 19.73 22.72 2.13
N ALA A 389 20.66 23.69 2.20
CA ALA A 389 21.68 23.88 1.17
C ALA A 389 22.59 22.65 1.03
N ARG A 390 22.98 22.03 2.16
CA ARG A 390 23.77 20.80 2.17
C ARG A 390 23.00 19.63 1.55
N ALA A 391 21.70 19.53 1.83
CA ALA A 391 20.84 18.51 1.24
C ALA A 391 20.72 18.69 -0.28
N ASP A 392 20.58 19.91 -0.78
CA ASP A 392 20.47 20.19 -2.21
C ASP A 392 21.79 19.92 -2.96
N GLU A 393 22.94 20.19 -2.33
CA GLU A 393 24.26 19.77 -2.82
C GLU A 393 24.38 18.25 -2.91
N LEU A 394 23.98 17.53 -1.85
CA LEU A 394 23.98 16.06 -1.82
C LEU A 394 23.09 15.46 -2.90
N VAL A 395 21.86 15.98 -3.05
CA VAL A 395 20.92 15.56 -4.08
C VAL A 395 21.51 15.78 -5.48
N SER A 396 22.14 16.92 -5.72
CA SER A 396 22.74 17.25 -7.01
C SER A 396 23.94 16.35 -7.32
N GLY A 397 24.85 16.19 -6.35
CA GLY A 397 26.04 15.34 -6.48
C GLY A 397 25.71 13.86 -6.65
N LEU A 398 24.70 13.35 -5.93
CA LEU A 398 24.23 11.97 -6.04
C LEU A 398 23.50 11.72 -7.36
N ALA A 399 22.61 12.63 -7.77
CA ALA A 399 21.78 12.44 -8.96
C ALA A 399 22.58 12.55 -10.26
N ALA A 400 23.50 13.51 -10.36
CA ALA A 400 24.23 13.80 -11.60
C ALA A 400 24.89 12.56 -12.27
N PRO A 401 25.68 11.71 -11.57
CA PRO A 401 26.28 10.52 -12.18
C PRO A 401 25.27 9.39 -12.48
N LEU A 402 24.06 9.47 -11.90
CA LEU A 402 23.05 8.40 -11.95
C LEU A 402 21.75 8.85 -12.62
N GLU A 403 21.73 10.00 -13.30
CA GLU A 403 20.52 10.64 -13.83
C GLU A 403 19.73 9.69 -14.76
N ARG A 404 20.42 8.87 -15.56
CA ARG A 404 19.79 7.86 -16.43
C ARG A 404 18.96 6.79 -15.69
N TYR A 405 19.25 6.57 -14.41
CA TYR A 405 18.56 5.60 -13.55
C TYR A 405 17.51 6.26 -12.66
N LEU A 406 17.65 7.56 -12.42
CA LEU A 406 16.71 8.33 -11.62
C LEU A 406 15.36 8.38 -12.34
N PHE A 407 14.30 7.99 -11.64
CA PHE A 407 12.94 8.00 -12.20
C PHE A 407 11.97 8.84 -11.39
N SER A 408 12.26 9.10 -10.11
CA SER A 408 11.48 10.01 -9.28
C SER A 408 12.35 10.76 -8.27
N ARG A 409 11.90 11.97 -7.92
CA ARG A 409 12.43 12.83 -6.85
C ARG A 409 11.43 13.01 -5.71
N ASP A 410 10.39 12.18 -5.70
CA ASP A 410 9.32 12.12 -4.72
C ASP A 410 8.94 10.66 -4.44
N ASP A 411 7.88 10.43 -3.66
CA ASP A 411 7.47 9.09 -3.25
C ASP A 411 6.50 8.40 -4.22
N ARG A 412 6.26 8.97 -5.42
CA ARG A 412 5.36 8.34 -6.41
C ARG A 412 5.94 7.05 -6.94
N ARG A 413 5.10 6.03 -7.02
CA ARG A 413 5.44 4.72 -7.56
C ARG A 413 5.46 4.74 -9.10
N VAL A 414 6.18 3.80 -9.70
CA VAL A 414 6.27 3.71 -11.18
C VAL A 414 4.91 3.52 -11.85
N GLU A 415 3.98 2.78 -11.25
CA GLU A 415 2.61 2.65 -11.76
C GLU A 415 1.88 4.01 -11.82
N GLU A 416 2.06 4.88 -10.82
CA GLU A 416 1.46 6.22 -10.79
C GLU A 416 2.05 7.08 -11.89
N LEU A 417 3.38 7.07 -12.03
CA LEU A 417 4.08 7.80 -13.08
C LEU A 417 3.68 7.34 -14.49
N ALA A 418 3.54 6.03 -14.70
CA ALA A 418 3.11 5.48 -15.99
C ALA A 418 1.67 5.93 -16.34
N LEU A 419 0.74 5.83 -15.38
CA LEU A 419 -0.64 6.28 -15.57
C LEU A 419 -0.72 7.79 -15.81
N ASP A 420 0.05 8.60 -15.08
CA ASP A 420 0.09 10.05 -15.26
C ASP A 420 0.66 10.44 -16.62
N LEU A 421 1.70 9.75 -17.10
CA LEU A 421 2.25 9.97 -18.44
C LEU A 421 1.25 9.61 -19.55
N CYS A 422 0.43 8.58 -19.36
CA CYS A 422 -0.70 8.27 -20.23
C CYS A 422 -1.75 9.38 -20.20
N ARG A 423 -2.21 9.80 -19.02
CA ARG A 423 -3.19 10.89 -18.84
C ARG A 423 -2.73 12.18 -19.50
N ALA A 424 -1.49 12.58 -19.24
CA ALA A 424 -0.90 13.81 -19.78
C ALA A 424 -0.81 13.80 -21.32
N ARG A 425 -0.77 12.62 -21.95
CA ARG A 425 -0.73 12.46 -23.40
C ARG A 425 -2.08 12.07 -24.02
N GLY A 426 -3.11 11.88 -23.20
CA GLY A 426 -4.40 11.38 -23.67
C GLY A 426 -4.34 9.96 -24.24
N LEU A 427 -3.43 9.12 -23.73
CA LEU A 427 -3.23 7.74 -24.16
C LEU A 427 -3.85 6.75 -23.18
N THR A 428 -4.26 5.61 -23.72
CA THR A 428 -4.76 4.45 -22.98
C THR A 428 -3.72 3.33 -22.91
N LEU A 429 -3.81 2.47 -21.89
CA LEU A 429 -2.86 1.41 -21.59
C LEU A 429 -3.55 0.05 -21.42
N ALA A 430 -2.95 -1.00 -21.97
CA ALA A 430 -3.33 -2.40 -21.78
C ALA A 430 -2.14 -3.29 -21.40
N THR A 431 -2.40 -4.46 -20.83
CA THR A 431 -1.36 -5.46 -20.49
C THR A 431 -1.63 -6.83 -21.13
N ALA A 432 -0.56 -7.56 -21.46
CA ALA A 432 -0.58 -8.97 -21.83
C ALA A 432 0.37 -9.74 -20.90
N GLU A 433 -0.16 -10.62 -20.05
CA GLU A 433 0.62 -11.22 -18.97
C GLU A 433 0.63 -12.75 -19.07
N SER A 434 1.82 -13.32 -19.05
CA SER A 434 2.01 -14.77 -18.86
C SER A 434 2.58 -15.03 -17.47
N CYS A 435 3.91 -15.06 -17.29
CA CYS A 435 4.52 -15.47 -16.02
C CYS A 435 4.17 -14.60 -14.80
N THR A 436 3.82 -13.32 -14.99
CA THR A 436 3.37 -12.42 -13.91
C THR A 436 1.96 -12.74 -13.43
N GLY A 437 1.10 -13.32 -14.28
CA GLY A 437 -0.23 -13.78 -13.90
C GLY A 437 -1.18 -12.67 -13.44
N GLY A 438 -1.11 -11.48 -14.04
CA GLY A 438 -1.98 -10.34 -13.71
C GLY A 438 -1.38 -9.34 -12.73
N MET A 439 -0.14 -9.51 -12.28
CA MET A 439 0.52 -8.60 -11.34
C MET A 439 0.78 -7.20 -11.93
N VAL A 440 0.98 -7.06 -13.25
CA VAL A 440 1.14 -5.73 -13.86
C VAL A 440 -0.20 -4.98 -13.81
N ALA A 441 -1.29 -5.66 -14.20
CA ALA A 441 -2.63 -5.12 -14.12
C ALA A 441 -3.03 -4.78 -12.66
N GLU A 442 -2.74 -5.67 -11.71
CA GLU A 442 -3.01 -5.45 -10.28
C GLU A 442 -2.35 -4.16 -9.78
N ARG A 443 -1.04 -3.97 -10.04
CA ARG A 443 -0.33 -2.75 -9.66
C ARG A 443 -0.94 -1.49 -10.26
N LEU A 444 -1.31 -1.51 -11.55
CA LEU A 444 -1.98 -0.38 -12.20
C LEU A 444 -3.34 -0.08 -11.56
N THR A 445 -4.15 -1.11 -11.30
CA THR A 445 -5.48 -0.97 -10.68
C THR A 445 -5.43 -0.59 -9.20
N SER A 446 -4.30 -0.80 -8.52
CA SER A 446 -4.08 -0.35 -7.15
C SER A 446 -4.05 1.18 -7.01
N VAL A 447 -3.83 1.90 -8.12
CA VAL A 447 -3.83 3.36 -8.15
C VAL A 447 -5.27 3.87 -8.36
N PRO A 448 -5.81 4.69 -7.44
CA PRO A 448 -7.12 5.31 -7.63
C PRO A 448 -7.20 6.10 -8.95
N GLY A 449 -8.33 5.97 -9.65
CA GLY A 449 -8.54 6.63 -10.94
C GLY A 449 -7.77 6.02 -12.11
N SER A 450 -7.15 4.84 -11.94
CA SER A 450 -6.48 4.10 -13.03
C SER A 450 -7.40 3.79 -14.21
N SER A 451 -8.70 3.59 -13.97
CA SER A 451 -9.73 3.36 -14.99
C SER A 451 -9.88 4.47 -16.03
N GLN A 452 -9.31 5.66 -15.79
CA GLN A 452 -9.29 6.74 -16.77
C GLN A 452 -8.42 6.43 -17.99
N VAL A 453 -7.40 5.58 -17.84
CA VAL A 453 -6.43 5.28 -18.91
C VAL A 453 -6.12 3.79 -19.05
N PHE A 454 -6.21 3.00 -17.97
CA PHE A 454 -5.99 1.57 -18.04
C PHE A 454 -7.28 0.85 -18.47
N LEU A 455 -7.28 0.25 -19.66
CA LEU A 455 -8.46 -0.39 -20.24
C LEU A 455 -8.67 -1.82 -19.74
N GLY A 456 -7.59 -2.50 -19.36
CA GLY A 456 -7.62 -3.88 -18.92
C GLY A 456 -6.40 -4.66 -19.36
N GLY A 457 -6.44 -5.98 -19.15
CA GLY A 457 -5.34 -6.86 -19.52
C GLY A 457 -5.80 -8.27 -19.81
N ILE A 458 -4.98 -8.99 -20.56
CA ILE A 458 -5.19 -10.40 -20.91
C ILE A 458 -4.12 -11.24 -20.23
N VAL A 459 -4.54 -12.18 -19.38
CA VAL A 459 -3.62 -13.16 -18.78
C VAL A 459 -3.54 -14.39 -19.68
N ALA A 460 -2.60 -14.37 -20.62
CA ALA A 460 -2.37 -15.44 -21.59
C ALA A 460 -1.34 -16.46 -21.08
N TYR A 461 -1.72 -17.17 -20.01
CA TYR A 461 -0.83 -18.13 -19.35
C TYR A 461 -0.54 -19.36 -20.22
N ALA A 462 -1.57 -19.89 -20.89
CA ALA A 462 -1.44 -21.00 -21.84
C ALA A 462 -1.19 -20.51 -23.28
N ASP A 463 -0.60 -21.36 -24.12
CA ASP A 463 -0.25 -21.02 -25.51
C ASP A 463 -1.49 -20.87 -26.40
N GLU A 464 -2.52 -21.67 -26.14
CA GLU A 464 -3.82 -21.55 -26.80
C GLU A 464 -4.48 -20.19 -26.51
N VAL A 465 -4.27 -19.64 -25.31
CA VAL A 465 -4.78 -18.30 -24.95
C VAL A 465 -3.97 -17.22 -25.66
N LYS A 466 -2.64 -17.39 -25.80
CA LYS A 466 -1.81 -16.46 -26.60
C LYS A 466 -2.29 -16.43 -28.05
N ALA A 467 -2.62 -17.58 -28.62
CA ALA A 467 -3.13 -17.66 -29.98
C ALA A 467 -4.55 -17.08 -30.11
N ALA A 468 -5.49 -17.53 -29.28
CA ALA A 468 -6.90 -17.17 -29.40
C ALA A 468 -7.17 -15.69 -29.06
N GLU A 469 -6.60 -15.22 -27.95
CA GLU A 469 -6.91 -13.89 -27.40
C GLU A 469 -5.94 -12.82 -27.86
N LEU A 470 -4.66 -13.16 -28.07
CA LEU A 470 -3.63 -12.19 -28.47
C LEU A 470 -3.20 -12.34 -29.94
N GLY A 471 -3.70 -13.33 -30.67
CA GLY A 471 -3.34 -13.52 -32.09
C GLY A 471 -1.89 -13.92 -32.30
N VAL A 472 -1.22 -14.48 -31.29
CA VAL A 472 0.14 -15.02 -31.46
C VAL A 472 0.07 -16.26 -32.34
N SER A 473 0.76 -16.24 -33.49
CA SER A 473 0.63 -17.33 -34.45
C SER A 473 1.24 -18.64 -33.91
N PRO A 474 0.62 -19.81 -34.18
CA PRO A 474 1.19 -21.10 -33.83
C PRO A 474 2.61 -21.30 -34.37
N GLU A 475 2.89 -20.83 -35.58
CA GLU A 475 4.21 -20.95 -36.22
C GLU A 475 5.28 -20.17 -35.45
N LEU A 476 4.93 -19.01 -34.88
CA LEU A 476 5.82 -18.22 -34.03
C LEU A 476 6.14 -18.98 -32.73
N LEU A 477 5.11 -19.56 -32.11
CA LEU A 477 5.27 -20.37 -30.89
C LEU A 477 6.11 -21.62 -31.14
N GLU A 478 5.91 -22.31 -32.26
CA GLU A 478 6.72 -23.48 -32.65
C GLU A 478 8.19 -23.09 -32.89
N ARG A 479 8.43 -21.96 -33.56
CA ARG A 479 9.78 -21.55 -33.96
C ARG A 479 10.60 -20.93 -32.84
N HIS A 480 9.98 -20.07 -32.03
CA HIS A 480 10.69 -19.27 -31.01
C HIS A 480 10.35 -19.70 -29.58
N GLY A 481 9.24 -20.42 -29.39
CA GLY A 481 8.69 -20.78 -28.09
C GLY A 481 7.89 -19.64 -27.44
N ALA A 482 7.07 -20.01 -26.45
CA ALA A 482 6.25 -19.07 -25.67
C ALA A 482 7.08 -18.03 -24.87
N VAL A 483 8.34 -18.35 -24.58
CA VAL A 483 9.29 -17.48 -23.87
C VAL A 483 10.37 -17.02 -24.85
N SER A 484 10.10 -15.91 -25.52
CA SER A 484 10.96 -15.29 -26.53
C SER A 484 10.61 -13.81 -26.70
N ALA A 485 11.51 -13.05 -27.32
CA ALA A 485 11.28 -11.64 -27.63
C ALA A 485 10.15 -11.47 -28.66
N GLU A 486 10.08 -12.37 -29.63
CA GLU A 486 9.07 -12.40 -30.70
C GLU A 486 7.68 -12.66 -30.11
N THR A 487 7.56 -13.61 -29.18
CA THR A 487 6.28 -13.87 -28.51
C THR A 487 5.87 -12.68 -27.66
N ALA A 488 6.80 -12.05 -26.92
CA ALA A 488 6.49 -10.85 -26.15
C ALA A 488 5.97 -9.71 -27.05
N ALA A 489 6.61 -9.46 -28.19
CA ALA A 489 6.17 -8.44 -29.14
C ALA A 489 4.78 -8.75 -29.72
N ALA A 490 4.54 -9.99 -30.15
CA ALA A 490 3.24 -10.42 -30.67
C ALA A 490 2.14 -10.32 -29.61
N MET A 491 2.44 -10.67 -28.35
CA MET A 491 1.51 -10.51 -27.23
C MET A 491 1.12 -9.05 -26.99
N ALA A 492 2.08 -8.11 -27.05
CA ALA A 492 1.80 -6.69 -26.86
C ALA A 492 0.92 -6.14 -27.98
N ALA A 493 1.26 -6.44 -29.24
CA ALA A 493 0.48 -6.11 -30.42
C ALA A 493 -0.95 -6.64 -30.34
N GLY A 494 -1.09 -7.90 -29.93
CA GLY A 494 -2.37 -8.54 -29.67
C GLY A 494 -3.22 -7.78 -28.66
N ALA A 495 -2.66 -7.47 -27.49
CA ALA A 495 -3.38 -6.76 -26.45
C ALA A 495 -3.78 -5.34 -26.88
N ARG A 496 -2.88 -4.62 -27.57
CA ARG A 496 -3.15 -3.29 -28.10
C ARG A 496 -4.36 -3.31 -29.05
N GLN A 497 -4.33 -4.23 -30.02
CA GLN A 497 -5.39 -4.37 -31.01
C GLN A 497 -6.73 -4.82 -30.40
N ARG A 498 -6.69 -5.81 -29.49
CA ARG A 498 -7.89 -6.44 -28.94
C ARG A 498 -8.63 -5.57 -27.93
N LEU A 499 -7.89 -4.82 -27.13
CA LEU A 499 -8.45 -3.92 -26.12
C LEU A 499 -8.63 -2.49 -26.63
N GLY A 500 -8.19 -2.19 -27.86
CA GLY A 500 -8.26 -0.85 -28.43
C GLY A 500 -7.43 0.17 -27.65
N ALA A 501 -6.32 -0.26 -27.05
CA ALA A 501 -5.43 0.61 -26.28
C ALA A 501 -4.42 1.32 -27.18
N ASP A 502 -3.92 2.48 -26.77
CA ASP A 502 -2.85 3.18 -27.47
C ASP A 502 -1.48 2.57 -27.16
N VAL A 503 -1.29 2.09 -25.93
CA VAL A 503 -0.05 1.51 -25.43
C VAL A 503 -0.33 0.13 -24.87
N ALA A 504 0.56 -0.83 -25.11
CA ALA A 504 0.50 -2.15 -24.53
C ALA A 504 1.86 -2.60 -23.99
N ILE A 505 1.84 -3.37 -22.90
CA ILE A 505 3.02 -4.04 -22.33
C ILE A 505 2.76 -5.53 -22.20
N ALA A 506 3.68 -6.34 -22.72
CA ALA A 506 3.65 -7.78 -22.60
C ALA A 506 4.78 -8.31 -21.73
N VAL A 507 4.50 -9.40 -20.99
CA VAL A 507 5.47 -10.12 -20.16
C VAL A 507 5.34 -11.62 -20.36
N THR A 508 6.41 -12.29 -20.79
CA THR A 508 6.49 -13.75 -20.90
C THR A 508 7.84 -14.27 -20.39
N GLY A 509 7.86 -15.38 -19.66
CA GLY A 509 9.05 -15.80 -18.94
C GLY A 509 8.91 -17.10 -18.15
N ILE A 510 10.02 -17.53 -17.56
CA ILE A 510 10.13 -18.76 -16.76
C ILE A 510 10.33 -18.37 -15.31
N ALA A 511 9.25 -18.28 -14.54
CA ALA A 511 9.34 -17.92 -13.12
C ALA A 511 9.82 -19.05 -12.21
N GLY A 512 9.90 -20.30 -12.66
CA GLY A 512 10.35 -21.42 -11.82
C GLY A 512 9.28 -21.98 -10.86
N PRO A 513 9.65 -22.94 -9.99
CA PRO A 513 11.00 -23.50 -9.86
C PRO A 513 11.39 -24.45 -11.01
N GLY A 514 10.43 -24.96 -11.78
CA GLY A 514 10.68 -25.76 -12.99
C GLY A 514 10.47 -24.98 -14.29
N GLY A 515 10.59 -25.67 -15.43
CA GLY A 515 10.33 -25.12 -16.76
C GLY A 515 11.51 -24.38 -17.40
N GLY A 516 12.68 -24.35 -16.74
CA GLY A 516 13.91 -23.84 -17.31
C GLY A 516 14.74 -24.91 -18.03
N SER A 517 15.64 -24.47 -18.90
CA SER A 517 16.71 -25.26 -19.54
C SER A 517 18.05 -24.50 -19.43
N GLU A 518 19.14 -25.10 -19.90
CA GLU A 518 20.44 -24.40 -19.96
C GLU A 518 20.38 -23.14 -20.84
N GLU A 519 19.65 -23.20 -21.96
CA GLU A 519 19.48 -22.08 -22.88
C GLU A 519 18.45 -21.05 -22.41
N LYS A 520 17.39 -21.51 -21.71
CA LYS A 520 16.31 -20.68 -21.19
C LYS A 520 16.14 -20.94 -19.68
N PRO A 521 17.02 -20.40 -18.84
CA PRO A 521 17.01 -20.73 -17.41
C PRO A 521 15.78 -20.17 -16.70
N VAL A 522 15.50 -20.72 -15.50
CA VAL A 522 14.59 -20.09 -14.55
C VAL A 522 15.09 -18.68 -14.26
N GLY A 523 14.15 -17.72 -14.26
CA GLY A 523 14.44 -16.29 -14.14
C GLY A 523 14.43 -15.55 -15.48
N LEU A 524 14.54 -16.25 -16.63
CA LEU A 524 14.48 -15.62 -17.94
C LEU A 524 13.09 -15.05 -18.22
N VAL A 525 13.00 -13.74 -18.45
CA VAL A 525 11.76 -13.02 -18.76
C VAL A 525 12.00 -12.04 -19.91
N TYR A 526 11.14 -12.08 -20.90
CA TYR A 526 11.05 -11.11 -22.00
C TYR A 526 9.89 -10.14 -21.75
N LEU A 527 10.15 -8.86 -21.96
CA LEU A 527 9.22 -7.76 -21.82
C LEU A 527 9.19 -6.94 -23.11
N HIS A 528 8.00 -6.53 -23.53
CA HIS A 528 7.83 -5.69 -24.72
C HIS A 528 6.73 -4.65 -24.51
N ALA A 529 7.10 -3.37 -24.54
CA ALA A 529 6.17 -2.25 -24.55
C ALA A 529 6.10 -1.65 -25.95
N GLU A 530 4.91 -1.33 -26.43
CA GLU A 530 4.73 -0.62 -27.70
C GLU A 530 3.56 0.37 -27.64
N GLY A 531 3.63 1.38 -28.50
CA GLY A 531 2.61 2.40 -28.64
C GLY A 531 2.84 3.29 -29.86
N PRO A 532 2.18 4.46 -29.95
CA PRO A 532 2.23 5.31 -31.15
C PRO A 532 3.61 5.91 -31.45
N PHE A 533 4.54 5.86 -30.49
CA PHE A 533 5.89 6.43 -30.63
C PHE A 533 6.99 5.37 -30.86
N GLY A 534 6.60 4.11 -31.10
CA GLY A 534 7.53 3.00 -31.30
C GLY A 534 7.40 1.94 -30.19
N SER A 535 8.46 1.17 -30.01
CA SER A 535 8.49 0.06 -29.06
C SER A 535 9.80 0.02 -28.28
N ARG A 536 9.75 -0.64 -27.12
CA ARG A 536 10.89 -0.94 -26.27
C ARG A 536 10.79 -2.38 -25.80
N SER A 537 11.89 -3.12 -25.95
CA SER A 537 12.01 -4.49 -25.44
C SER A 537 13.07 -4.55 -24.35
N ALA A 538 12.93 -5.51 -23.46
CA ALA A 538 14.00 -5.89 -22.54
C ALA A 538 13.88 -7.37 -22.19
N ASP A 539 15.01 -8.00 -21.93
CA ASP A 539 15.09 -9.34 -21.38
C ASP A 539 15.99 -9.36 -20.15
N PHE A 540 15.63 -10.20 -19.18
CA PHE A 540 16.34 -10.33 -17.92
C PHE A 540 16.38 -11.78 -17.47
N VAL A 541 17.48 -12.16 -16.82
CA VAL A 541 17.52 -13.36 -15.98
C VAL A 541 17.45 -12.90 -14.53
N PHE A 542 16.25 -12.88 -13.96
CA PHE A 542 16.04 -12.41 -12.60
C PHE A 542 16.47 -13.47 -11.57
N PRO A 543 17.25 -13.10 -10.54
CA PRO A 543 17.57 -14.00 -9.45
C PRO A 543 16.40 -14.11 -8.46
N GLY A 544 16.33 -15.25 -7.78
CA GLY A 544 15.42 -15.49 -6.66
C GLY A 544 14.42 -16.60 -6.94
N ASP A 545 13.43 -16.68 -6.06
CA ASP A 545 12.34 -17.64 -6.17
C ASP A 545 11.25 -17.17 -7.15
N ARG A 546 10.25 -18.02 -7.34
CA ARG A 546 9.13 -17.77 -8.26
C ARG A 546 8.43 -16.45 -7.99
N GLU A 547 8.20 -16.12 -6.73
CA GLU A 547 7.48 -14.90 -6.36
C GLU A 547 8.35 -13.67 -6.59
N GLY A 548 9.64 -13.74 -6.22
CA GLY A 548 10.63 -12.71 -6.49
C GLY A 548 10.77 -12.40 -7.98
N ILE A 549 10.90 -13.43 -8.83
CA ILE A 549 11.00 -13.27 -10.29
C ILE A 549 9.76 -12.56 -10.84
N ARG A 550 8.56 -12.98 -10.43
CA ARG A 550 7.30 -12.38 -10.89
C ARG A 550 7.18 -10.91 -10.49
N ARG A 551 7.52 -10.57 -9.24
CA ARG A 551 7.52 -9.18 -8.76
C ARG A 551 8.51 -8.31 -9.53
N ARG A 552 9.74 -8.78 -9.74
CA ARG A 552 10.78 -8.07 -10.50
C ARG A 552 10.39 -7.88 -11.97
N ALA A 553 9.75 -8.88 -12.58
CA ALA A 553 9.22 -8.76 -13.93
C ALA A 553 8.12 -7.69 -14.01
N ALA A 554 7.16 -7.69 -13.07
CA ALA A 554 6.05 -6.76 -13.08
C ALA A 554 6.50 -5.29 -12.93
N ILE A 555 7.40 -4.99 -11.97
CA ILE A 555 7.94 -3.63 -11.80
C ILE A 555 8.76 -3.20 -13.03
N THR A 556 9.55 -4.11 -13.60
CA THR A 556 10.35 -3.83 -14.81
C THR A 556 9.47 -3.50 -16.00
N ALA A 557 8.33 -4.18 -16.13
CA ALA A 557 7.33 -3.93 -17.17
C ALA A 557 6.82 -2.47 -17.10
N LEU A 558 6.50 -2.00 -15.89
CA LEU A 558 6.04 -0.63 -15.66
C LEU A 558 7.14 0.41 -15.93
N HIS A 559 8.40 0.13 -15.58
CA HIS A 559 9.52 1.00 -15.97
C HIS A 559 9.74 1.04 -17.47
N LEU A 560 9.49 -0.06 -18.18
CA LEU A 560 9.58 -0.11 -19.64
C LEU A 560 8.49 0.77 -20.27
N VAL A 561 7.26 0.72 -19.76
CA VAL A 561 6.15 1.61 -20.15
C VAL A 561 6.50 3.06 -19.86
N ARG A 562 6.94 3.38 -18.63
CA ARG A 562 7.37 4.73 -18.25
C ARG A 562 8.43 5.26 -19.19
N ARG A 563 9.45 4.46 -19.51
CA ARG A 563 10.51 4.85 -20.46
C ARG A 563 9.95 5.07 -21.86
N LEU A 564 9.12 4.16 -22.38
CA LEU A 564 8.46 4.33 -23.68
C LEU A 564 7.69 5.65 -23.75
N LEU A 565 6.93 5.97 -22.69
CA LEU A 565 6.13 7.18 -22.61
C LEU A 565 6.97 8.44 -22.37
N ALA A 566 8.06 8.36 -21.60
CA ALA A 566 8.89 9.53 -21.26
C ALA A 566 9.66 10.09 -22.48
N HIS A 567 9.93 9.26 -23.49
CA HIS A 567 10.57 9.69 -24.72
C HIS A 567 9.76 10.78 -25.44
N ARG A 568 10.43 11.89 -25.77
CA ARG A 568 9.89 12.95 -26.64
C ARG A 568 10.19 12.59 -28.08
N ARG A 569 9.34 13.06 -29.01
CA ARG A 569 9.39 12.77 -30.47
C ARG A 569 10.74 13.05 -31.16
N ASP A 570 11.69 13.71 -30.49
CA ASP A 570 12.90 14.28 -31.11
C ASP A 570 14.23 13.61 -30.71
N GLU A 571 14.22 12.50 -29.96
CA GLU A 571 15.46 11.74 -29.66
C GLU A 571 15.53 10.43 -30.47
N PRO A 572 16.66 10.13 -31.16
CA PRO A 572 16.80 8.90 -31.92
C PRO A 572 16.82 7.66 -31.01
N ALA A 573 16.20 6.59 -31.51
CA ALA A 573 15.89 5.34 -30.81
C ALA A 573 17.10 4.56 -30.27
#